data_AF-A0A1W9RN42-F1
#
_entry.id   AF-A0A1W9RN42-F1
#
_cell.length_a   1.000
_cell.length_b   1.000
_cell.length_c   1.000
_cell.angle_alpha   90.00
_cell.angle_beta   90.00
_cell.angle_gamma   90.00
#
_symmetry.space_group_name_H-M   'P 1'
#
loop_
_entity.id
_entity.type
_entity.pdbx_description
1 polymer ?
#
loop_
_entity_poly.entity_id
_entity_poly.type
_entity_poly.pdbx_seq_one_letter_code
_entity_poly.pdbx_strand_id
1 'polypeptide(L)'
;MKIAVVTNDGNIISQHFGRSRYYKIYTVEEGKVVGAEMRERGTGHFAMQQQRQFTEHDPHVDPAGRHGFGREADSRHGMMAAEIGDCDVLIAGGMGAGAYESFKSAGLNVILTDYENIDDAVKAFVEGTIRNLYKERTD
;
A
#
# COMPACT_ATOMS: atom_id res chain seq x y z
N MET A 1 11.98 -3.84 -13.31
CA MET A 1 10.69 -3.68 -12.61
C MET A 1 10.92 -3.08 -11.24
N LYS A 2 9.94 -2.39 -10.69
CA LYS A 2 10.00 -1.83 -9.34
C LYS A 2 8.89 -2.38 -8.45
N ILE A 3 9.25 -2.75 -7.22
CA ILE A 3 8.36 -3.35 -6.23
C ILE A 3 8.31 -2.42 -5.03
N ALA A 4 7.16 -1.82 -4.76
CA ALA A 4 6.90 -1.06 -3.55
C ALA A 4 6.41 -1.99 -2.44
N VAL A 5 7.05 -1.94 -1.26
CA VAL A 5 6.63 -2.71 -0.08
C VAL A 5 6.29 -1.76 1.05
N VAL A 6 5.15 -1.98 1.69
CA VAL A 6 4.62 -1.08 2.70
C VAL A 6 5.22 -1.41 4.07
N THR A 7 5.88 -0.45 4.71
CA THR A 7 6.63 -0.69 5.97
C THR A 7 6.68 0.54 6.88
N ASN A 8 7.09 0.32 8.13
CA ASN A 8 7.36 1.37 9.12
C ASN A 8 8.85 1.47 9.49
N ASP A 9 9.56 0.35 9.41
CA ASP A 9 10.95 0.22 9.88
C ASP A 9 11.92 -0.20 8.76
N GLY A 10 11.40 -0.58 7.59
CA GLY A 10 12.22 -1.00 6.46
C GLY A 10 12.54 -2.50 6.42
N ASN A 11 12.12 -3.29 7.42
CA ASN A 11 12.36 -4.74 7.44
C ASN A 11 11.06 -5.55 7.52
N ILE A 12 10.03 -5.01 8.16
CA ILE A 12 8.75 -5.70 8.36
C ILE A 12 7.65 -5.11 7.47
N ILE A 13 6.84 -5.98 6.86
CA ILE A 13 5.65 -5.60 6.08
C ILE A 13 4.56 -5.13 7.03
N SER A 14 4.00 -3.95 6.75
CA SER A 14 2.91 -3.42 7.56
C SER A 14 1.58 -4.12 7.26
N GLN A 15 0.94 -4.62 8.32
CA GLN A 15 -0.39 -5.24 8.25
C GLN A 15 -1.53 -4.21 8.11
N HIS A 16 -1.24 -2.94 8.36
CA HIS A 16 -2.24 -1.86 8.29
C HIS A 16 -1.77 -0.78 7.32
N PHE A 17 -2.13 -0.94 6.03
CA PHE A 17 -1.76 -0.01 4.97
C PHE A 17 -2.05 1.47 5.33
N GLY A 18 -3.18 1.77 5.98
CA GLY A 18 -3.55 3.15 6.33
C GLY A 18 -2.67 3.81 7.40
N ARG A 19 -1.86 3.03 8.15
CA ARG A 19 -1.09 3.51 9.30
C ARG A 19 0.42 3.52 9.09
N SER A 20 0.91 2.97 7.98
CA SER A 20 2.33 2.93 7.68
C SER A 20 2.91 4.29 7.28
N ARG A 21 4.23 4.44 7.36
CA ARG A 21 4.91 5.71 7.03
C ARG A 21 5.77 5.66 5.78
N TYR A 22 6.18 4.47 5.36
CA TYR A 22 7.15 4.33 4.28
C TYR A 22 6.74 3.28 3.24
N TYR A 23 7.18 3.52 2.02
CA TYR A 23 7.36 2.50 0.99
C TYR A 23 8.85 2.17 0.91
N LYS A 24 9.20 0.89 1.02
CA LYS A 24 10.52 0.39 0.62
C LYS A 24 10.41 -0.07 -0.82
N ILE A 25 11.06 0.64 -1.74
CA ILE A 25 11.00 0.35 -3.17
C ILE A 25 12.24 -0.43 -3.54
N TYR A 26 12.03 -1.59 -4.14
CA TYR A 26 13.08 -2.45 -4.67
C TYR A 26 13.11 -2.35 -6.19
N THR A 27 14.29 -2.16 -6.75
CA THR A 27 14.52 -2.27 -8.19
C THR A 27 15.02 -3.67 -8.50
N VAL A 28 14.31 -4.37 -9.37
CA VAL A 28 14.64 -5.73 -9.80
C VAL A 28 14.93 -5.74 -11.31
N GLU A 29 16.10 -6.23 -11.66
CA GLU A 29 16.57 -6.43 -13.04
C GLU A 29 17.04 -7.88 -13.20
N GLU A 30 16.64 -8.54 -14.30
CA GLU A 30 17.02 -9.94 -14.59
C GLU A 30 16.77 -10.92 -13.44
N GLY A 31 15.69 -10.70 -12.66
CA GLY A 31 15.34 -11.52 -11.50
C GLY A 31 16.25 -11.31 -10.28
N LYS A 32 16.99 -10.20 -10.21
CA LYS A 32 17.85 -9.85 -9.08
C LYS A 32 17.53 -8.46 -8.57
N VAL A 33 17.54 -8.30 -7.25
CA VAL A 33 17.46 -6.98 -6.62
C VAL A 33 18.77 -6.24 -6.88
N VAL A 34 18.69 -5.14 -7.62
CA VAL A 34 19.84 -4.27 -7.95
C VAL A 34 19.87 -2.99 -7.12
N GLY A 35 18.78 -2.66 -6.43
CA GLY A 35 18.72 -1.48 -5.57
C GLY A 35 17.50 -1.48 -4.65
N ALA A 36 17.60 -0.71 -3.58
CA ALA A 36 16.49 -0.44 -2.67
C ALA A 36 16.54 1.03 -2.21
N GLU A 37 15.37 1.68 -2.17
CA GLU A 37 15.19 3.03 -1.64
C GLU A 37 14.03 3.05 -0.64
N MET A 38 14.09 3.95 0.34
CA MET A 38 12.99 4.23 1.26
C MET A 38 12.33 5.54 0.86
N ARG A 39 11.03 5.50 0.60
CA ARG A 39 10.22 6.66 0.27
C ARG A 39 9.22 6.91 1.39
N GLU A 40 9.25 8.11 1.98
CA GLU A 40 8.24 8.52 2.93
C GLU A 40 6.92 8.78 2.21
N ARG A 41 5.82 8.36 2.83
CA ARG A 41 4.48 8.58 2.29
C ARG A 41 4.01 9.97 2.68
N GLY A 42 3.96 10.86 1.70
CA GLY A 42 3.48 12.22 1.87
C GLY A 42 1.96 12.30 1.96
N THR A 43 1.23 11.24 1.59
CA THR A 43 -0.23 11.20 1.65
C THR A 43 -0.79 9.99 2.41
N GLY A 44 -1.77 10.25 3.29
CA GLY A 44 -2.32 9.30 4.27
C GLY A 44 -3.07 10.01 5.39
N HIS A 45 -3.80 9.29 6.25
CA HIS A 45 -4.40 9.88 7.48
C HIS A 45 -3.39 10.63 8.35
N PHE A 46 -2.08 10.36 8.18
CA PHE A 46 -0.99 11.05 8.86
C PHE A 46 -0.54 12.37 8.21
N ALA A 47 -0.81 12.61 6.92
CA ALA A 47 -0.40 13.84 6.22
C ALA A 47 -1.20 15.08 6.65
N MET A 48 -2.39 14.89 7.25
CA MET A 48 -3.26 15.98 7.69
C MET A 48 -2.96 16.48 9.11
N GLN A 49 -1.87 16.08 9.77
CA GLN A 49 -1.55 16.61 11.10
C GLN A 49 -0.83 17.97 11.08
N GLN A 50 -0.45 18.51 9.91
CA GLN A 50 0.25 19.81 9.83
C GLN A 50 -0.55 20.97 9.20
N GLN A 51 -1.79 20.77 8.77
CA GLN A 51 -2.67 21.89 8.39
C GLN A 51 -4.05 21.75 9.04
N ARG A 52 -4.13 22.31 10.26
CA ARG A 52 -5.30 22.93 10.93
C ARG A 52 -6.70 22.36 10.64
N GLN A 53 -7.36 21.94 11.74
CA GLN A 53 -8.81 21.72 11.90
C GLN A 53 -9.42 20.58 11.07
N PHE A 54 -9.32 19.35 11.58
CA PHE A 54 -10.39 18.38 11.39
C PHE A 54 -10.82 17.84 12.75
N THR A 55 -12.02 18.28 13.12
CA THR A 55 -12.80 17.81 14.25
C THR A 55 -12.86 16.29 14.26
N GLU A 56 -12.70 15.73 15.44
CA GLU A 56 -13.16 14.39 15.80
C GLU A 56 -14.66 14.25 15.47
N HIS A 57 -15.00 13.80 14.27
CA HIS A 57 -16.22 13.05 13.86
C HIS A 57 -16.39 13.18 12.35
N ASP A 58 -16.19 12.09 11.61
CA ASP A 58 -17.24 11.53 10.75
C ASP A 58 -16.78 10.16 10.22
N PRO A 59 -17.41 9.04 10.60
CA PRO A 59 -17.23 7.80 9.87
C PRO A 59 -17.96 7.99 8.54
N HIS A 60 -17.24 8.35 7.48
CA HIS A 60 -17.79 8.28 6.12
C HIS A 60 -17.99 6.81 5.76
N VAL A 61 -19.10 6.25 6.25
CA VAL A 61 -19.69 5.03 5.78
C VAL A 61 -20.61 5.38 4.62
N ASP A 62 -20.38 4.75 3.46
CA ASP A 62 -21.43 4.61 2.44
C ASP A 62 -22.73 4.09 3.11
N PRO A 63 -23.94 4.29 2.56
CA PRO A 63 -25.18 3.83 3.20
C PRO A 63 -25.20 2.34 3.57
N ALA A 64 -24.28 1.55 3.00
CA ALA A 64 -23.99 0.16 3.33
C ALA A 64 -23.02 -0.06 4.51
N GLY A 65 -22.59 0.97 5.24
CA GLY A 65 -21.67 0.82 6.38
C GLY A 65 -20.19 0.65 6.02
N ARG A 66 -19.80 0.90 4.76
CA ARG A 66 -18.43 0.61 4.27
C ARG A 66 -17.50 1.82 4.41
N HIS A 67 -16.37 1.64 5.06
CA HIS A 67 -15.28 2.62 5.08
C HIS A 67 -14.41 2.54 3.82
N GLY A 68 -13.91 3.68 3.35
CA GLY A 68 -12.99 3.75 2.20
C GLY A 68 -13.66 3.89 0.83
N PHE A 69 -14.96 4.16 0.78
CA PHE A 69 -15.73 4.42 -0.43
C PHE A 69 -16.21 5.88 -0.48
N GLY A 70 -16.27 6.48 -1.68
CA GLY A 70 -16.68 7.89 -1.90
C GLY A 70 -15.61 8.74 -2.59
N ARG A 71 -16.01 9.85 -3.23
CA ARG A 71 -15.13 10.67 -4.11
C ARG A 71 -13.88 11.20 -3.40
N GLU A 72 -13.99 11.54 -2.12
CA GLU A 72 -12.86 12.02 -1.31
C GLU A 72 -11.90 10.89 -0.91
N ALA A 73 -12.42 9.70 -0.62
CA ALA A 73 -11.59 8.53 -0.35
C ALA A 73 -10.86 8.06 -1.62
N ASP A 74 -11.58 8.01 -2.74
CA ASP A 74 -11.03 7.73 -4.08
C ASP A 74 -9.91 8.72 -4.44
N SER A 75 -10.14 10.02 -4.22
CA SER A 75 -9.11 11.06 -4.44
C SER A 75 -7.89 10.87 -3.54
N ARG A 76 -8.07 10.48 -2.26
CA ARG A 76 -6.95 10.20 -1.35
C ARG A 76 -6.15 8.97 -1.75
N HIS A 77 -6.80 7.88 -2.13
CA HIS A 77 -6.11 6.67 -2.56
C HIS A 77 -5.40 6.88 -3.90
N GLY A 78 -6.01 7.63 -4.82
CA GLY A 78 -5.38 8.04 -6.09
C GLY A 78 -4.09 8.84 -5.89
N MET A 79 -4.06 9.76 -4.92
CA MET A 79 -2.82 10.49 -4.57
C MET A 79 -1.73 9.54 -4.05
N MET A 80 -2.06 8.59 -3.17
CA MET A 80 -1.09 7.61 -2.68
C MET A 80 -0.56 6.70 -3.79
N ALA A 81 -1.44 6.29 -4.73
CA ALA A 81 -1.04 5.51 -5.89
C ALA A 81 -0.09 6.29 -6.81
N ALA A 82 -0.28 7.60 -6.94
CA ALA A 82 0.62 8.46 -7.72
C ALA A 82 2.04 8.54 -7.11
N GLU A 83 2.21 8.47 -5.78
CA GLU A 83 3.53 8.50 -5.12
C GLU A 83 4.42 7.29 -5.49
N ILE A 84 3.79 6.19 -5.86
CA ILE A 84 4.43 4.95 -6.31
C ILE A 84 4.02 4.59 -7.74
N GLY A 85 3.59 5.57 -8.53
CA GLY A 85 3.17 5.36 -9.93
C GLY A 85 4.32 4.92 -10.84
N ASP A 86 5.56 5.03 -10.37
CA ASP A 86 6.75 4.48 -11.03
C ASP A 86 7.01 3.00 -10.68
N CYS A 87 6.19 2.40 -9.80
CA CYS A 87 6.29 1.00 -9.42
C CYS A 87 5.34 0.12 -10.23
N ASP A 88 5.71 -1.14 -10.44
CA ASP A 88 4.87 -2.14 -11.12
C ASP A 88 4.00 -2.92 -10.13
N VAL A 89 4.51 -3.09 -8.90
CA VAL A 89 3.95 -3.99 -7.89
C VAL A 89 3.90 -3.30 -6.53
N LEU A 90 2.81 -3.52 -5.79
CA LEU A 90 2.64 -3.08 -4.42
C LEU A 90 2.40 -4.29 -3.51
N ILE A 91 3.29 -4.53 -2.55
CA ILE A 91 3.17 -5.59 -1.55
C ILE A 91 2.78 -4.97 -0.21
N ALA A 92 1.68 -5.46 0.38
CA ALA A 92 1.22 -5.02 1.69
C ALA A 92 0.72 -6.21 2.52
N GLY A 93 0.72 -6.05 3.83
CA GLY A 93 0.21 -7.06 4.75
C GLY A 93 -1.32 -7.05 4.86
N GLY A 94 -1.96 -5.91 4.60
CA GLY A 94 -3.42 -5.78 4.63
C GLY A 94 -3.85 -4.41 4.12
N MET A 95 -4.96 -4.38 3.38
CA MET A 95 -5.44 -3.18 2.71
C MET A 95 -6.96 -3.23 2.59
N GLY A 96 -7.67 -2.15 2.93
CA GLY A 96 -9.13 -2.10 2.76
C GLY A 96 -9.55 -2.18 1.29
N ALA A 97 -10.75 -2.70 1.02
CA ALA A 97 -11.24 -2.94 -0.33
C ALA A 97 -11.16 -1.71 -1.26
N GLY A 98 -11.59 -0.53 -0.80
CA GLY A 98 -11.56 0.70 -1.61
C GLY A 98 -10.14 1.16 -1.97
N ALA A 99 -9.17 0.96 -1.07
CA ALA A 99 -7.77 1.25 -1.38
C ALA A 99 -7.23 0.24 -2.41
N TYR A 100 -7.48 -1.06 -2.21
CA TYR A 100 -7.07 -2.11 -3.14
C TYR A 100 -7.56 -1.85 -4.56
N GLU A 101 -8.84 -1.51 -4.71
CA GLU A 101 -9.43 -1.14 -6.00
C GLU A 101 -8.77 0.10 -6.62
N SER A 102 -8.49 1.12 -5.80
CA SER A 102 -7.86 2.36 -6.26
C SER A 102 -6.44 2.13 -6.81
N PHE A 103 -5.59 1.37 -6.09
CA PHE A 103 -4.24 1.04 -6.55
C PHE A 103 -4.27 0.17 -7.81
N LYS A 104 -5.19 -0.79 -7.87
CA LYS A 104 -5.38 -1.63 -9.05
C LYS A 104 -5.85 -0.82 -10.26
N SER A 105 -6.77 0.12 -10.06
CA SER A 105 -7.24 1.07 -11.09
C SER A 105 -6.12 1.97 -11.59
N ALA A 106 -5.17 2.34 -10.72
CA ALA A 106 -3.97 3.10 -11.08
C ALA A 106 -2.92 2.27 -11.87
N GLY A 107 -3.17 0.97 -12.10
CA GLY A 107 -2.29 0.10 -12.88
C GLY A 107 -1.26 -0.67 -12.06
N LEU A 108 -1.31 -0.59 -10.73
CA LEU A 108 -0.39 -1.33 -9.85
C LEU A 108 -0.88 -2.76 -9.62
N ASN A 109 0.05 -3.72 -9.64
CA ASN A 109 -0.25 -5.07 -9.19
C ASN A 109 -0.19 -5.14 -7.67
N VAL A 110 -1.35 -5.18 -7.02
CA VAL A 110 -1.44 -5.22 -5.55
C VAL A 110 -1.46 -6.66 -5.04
N ILE A 111 -0.48 -7.01 -4.21
CA ILE A 111 -0.34 -8.31 -3.56
C ILE A 111 -0.50 -8.13 -2.05
N LEU A 112 -1.52 -8.76 -1.50
CA LEU A 112 -1.69 -8.87 -0.06
C LEU A 112 -1.06 -10.19 0.41
N THR A 113 -0.16 -10.11 1.37
CA THR A 113 0.64 -11.26 1.82
C THR A 113 0.64 -11.37 3.34
N ASP A 114 0.84 -12.58 3.86
CA ASP A 114 1.00 -12.87 5.29
C ASP A 114 2.47 -12.89 5.72
N TYR A 115 3.40 -12.70 4.79
CA TYR A 115 4.82 -12.58 5.08
C TYR A 115 5.09 -11.37 5.98
N GLU A 116 5.84 -11.59 7.06
CA GLU A 116 6.28 -10.52 7.96
C GLU A 116 7.53 -9.83 7.44
N ASN A 117 8.50 -10.59 6.93
CA ASN A 117 9.77 -10.05 6.46
C ASN A 117 9.66 -9.60 4.98
N ILE A 118 10.14 -8.38 4.72
CA ILE A 118 10.11 -7.79 3.38
C ILE A 118 11.01 -8.54 2.41
N ASP A 119 12.23 -8.92 2.81
CA ASP A 119 13.18 -9.58 1.92
C ASP A 119 12.67 -10.98 1.52
N ASP A 120 12.04 -11.70 2.45
CA ASP A 120 11.38 -12.99 2.14
C ASP A 120 10.22 -12.82 1.17
N ALA A 121 9.39 -11.78 1.33
CA ALA A 121 8.29 -11.50 0.42
C ALA A 121 8.78 -11.09 -0.98
N VAL A 122 9.79 -10.22 -1.07
CA VAL A 122 10.38 -9.80 -2.35
C VAL A 122 11.02 -10.99 -3.05
N LYS A 123 11.75 -11.84 -2.30
CA LYS A 123 12.32 -13.08 -2.86
C LYS A 123 11.24 -14.00 -3.38
N ALA A 124 10.20 -14.27 -2.59
CA ALA A 124 9.08 -15.10 -3.02
C ALA A 124 8.36 -14.53 -4.26
N PHE A 125 8.27 -13.21 -4.36
CA PHE A 125 7.72 -12.55 -5.54
C PHE A 125 8.59 -12.79 -6.78
N VAL A 126 9.90 -12.59 -6.68
CA VAL A 126 10.86 -12.81 -7.76
C VAL A 126 10.89 -14.27 -8.20
N GLU A 127 10.76 -15.21 -7.26
CA GLU A 127 10.68 -16.65 -7.52
C GLU A 127 9.30 -17.11 -8.05
N GLY A 128 8.29 -16.23 -8.04
CA GLY A 128 6.92 -16.55 -8.46
C GLY A 128 6.15 -17.46 -7.49
N THR A 129 6.59 -17.54 -6.23
CA THR A 129 6.00 -18.39 -5.18
C THR A 129 5.10 -17.62 -4.22
N ILE A 130 5.14 -16.28 -4.24
CA ILE A 130 4.30 -15.45 -3.38
C ILE A 130 2.80 -15.63 -3.69
N ARG A 131 1.98 -15.67 -2.63
CA ARG A 131 0.53 -15.78 -2.74
C ARG A 131 -0.14 -14.42 -2.55
N ASN A 132 -1.14 -14.14 -3.38
CA ASN A 132 -1.99 -12.96 -3.23
C ASN A 132 -3.25 -13.33 -2.44
N LEU A 133 -3.28 -12.95 -1.17
CA LEU A 133 -4.36 -13.20 -0.22
C LEU A 133 -5.45 -12.12 -0.27
N TYR A 134 -5.66 -11.46 -1.41
CA TYR A 134 -6.61 -10.34 -1.50
C TYR A 134 -8.00 -10.71 -0.99
N LYS A 135 -8.52 -11.90 -1.33
CA LYS A 135 -9.85 -12.36 -0.87
C LYS A 135 -9.99 -12.51 0.65
N GLU A 136 -8.87 -12.71 1.34
CA GLU A 136 -8.82 -12.98 2.78
C GLU A 136 -8.45 -11.74 3.59
N ARG A 137 -7.94 -10.69 2.92
CA ARG A 137 -7.30 -9.53 3.57
C ARG A 137 -7.77 -8.17 3.05
N THR A 138 -8.74 -8.16 2.13
CA THR A 138 -9.59 -6.99 1.85
C THR A 138 -10.87 -7.13 2.67
N ASP A 139 -10.95 -6.39 3.78
CA ASP A 139 -12.17 -6.21 4.58
C ASP A 139 -13.11 -5.20 3.91
#